data_AF-A0A2X4V5Q2-F1
#
_entry.id   AF-A0A2X4V5Q2-F1
#
_cell.length_a   1.000
_cell.length_b   1.000
_cell.length_c   1.000
_cell.angle_alpha   90.00
_cell.angle_beta   90.00
_cell.angle_gamma   90.00
#
_symmetry.space_group_name_H-M   'P 1'
#
loop_
_entity.id
_entity.type
_entity.pdbx_description
1 polymer ?
#
loop_
_entity_poly.entity_id
_entity_poly.type
_entity_poly.pdbx_seq_one_letter_code
_entity_poly.pdbx_strand_id
1 'polypeptide(L)'
;MRLTPTHIKGIKVAIYLAAFLPFLWLVLAVDQGWFSADPAKDIQHFTGRMTLKLLLATLMIAPLARYARQPLLIRCRRLVGLWCFAWGTLHLISYSTLELGLSNIGLLGRELVTRPYLTLGIISC
;
A
#
# COMPACT_ATOMS: atom_id res chain seq x y z
N MET A 1 2.51 -15.96 -26.47
CA MET A 1 3.82 -15.26 -26.35
C MET A 1 4.39 -15.53 -24.97
N ARG A 2 5.63 -16.02 -24.84
CA ARG A 2 6.30 -16.24 -23.53
C ARG A 2 6.96 -14.93 -23.09
N LEU A 3 6.65 -14.41 -21.91
CA LEU A 3 7.35 -13.26 -21.34
C LEU A 3 8.85 -13.55 -21.24
N THR A 4 9.69 -12.64 -21.74
CA THR A 4 11.15 -12.75 -21.62
C THR A 4 11.66 -12.03 -20.35
N PRO A 5 12.85 -12.37 -19.84
CA PRO A 5 13.40 -11.79 -18.60
C PRO A 5 13.54 -10.26 -18.62
N THR A 6 13.73 -9.67 -19.80
CA THR A 6 13.84 -8.23 -20.01
C THR A 6 12.54 -7.50 -19.72
N HIS A 7 11.39 -8.07 -20.11
CA HIS A 7 10.07 -7.51 -19.80
C HIS A 7 9.79 -7.49 -18.29
N ILE A 8 10.26 -8.51 -17.55
CA ILE A 8 10.11 -8.57 -16.09
C ILE A 8 10.92 -7.46 -15.40
N LYS A 9 12.13 -7.14 -15.89
CA LYS A 9 12.89 -6.00 -15.36
C LYS A 9 12.12 -4.68 -15.57
N GLY A 10 11.55 -4.47 -16.75
CA GLY A 10 10.71 -3.31 -17.04
C GLY A 10 9.49 -3.21 -16.12
N ILE A 11 8.76 -4.31 -15.91
CA ILE A 11 7.61 -4.37 -15.00
C ILE A 11 8.02 -4.05 -13.56
N LYS A 12 9.16 -4.55 -13.08
CA LYS A 12 9.66 -4.23 -11.73
C LYS A 12 9.95 -2.75 -11.59
N VAL A 13 10.65 -2.14 -12.55
CA VAL A 13 10.93 -0.70 -12.54
C VAL A 13 9.64 0.11 -12.57
N ALA A 14 8.67 -0.30 -13.39
CA ALA A 14 7.35 0.34 -13.44
C ALA A 14 6.61 0.24 -12.10
N ILE A 15 6.68 -0.89 -11.39
CA ILE A 15 6.08 -1.04 -10.05
C ILE A 15 6.77 -0.12 -9.04
N TYR A 16 8.11 -0.03 -9.06
CA TYR A 16 8.85 0.90 -8.20
C TYR A 16 8.41 2.34 -8.46
N LEU A 17 8.35 2.77 -9.72
CA LEU A 17 7.91 4.12 -10.08
C LEU A 17 6.44 4.35 -9.70
N ALA A 18 5.55 3.40 -9.99
CA ALA A 18 4.12 3.51 -9.70
C ALA A 18 3.81 3.55 -8.20
N ALA A 19 4.67 2.96 -7.36
CA ALA A 19 4.53 3.02 -5.91
C ALA A 19 5.25 4.23 -5.28
N PHE A 20 6.30 4.74 -5.92
CA PHE A 20 7.07 5.90 -5.44
C PHE A 20 6.47 7.25 -5.87
N LEU A 21 5.92 7.37 -7.08
CA LEU A 21 5.26 8.59 -7.56
C LEU A 21 4.14 9.09 -6.62
N PRO A 22 3.21 8.21 -6.17
CA PRO A 22 2.14 8.62 -5.26
C PRO A 22 2.67 9.05 -3.90
N PHE A 23 3.82 8.50 -3.47
CA PHE A 23 4.46 8.91 -2.23
C PHE A 23 5.04 10.32 -2.35
N LEU A 24 5.72 10.61 -3.46
CA LEU A 24 6.23 11.95 -3.74
C LEU A 24 5.09 12.98 -3.83
N TRP A 25 4.01 12.62 -4.53
CA TRP A 25 2.82 13.46 -4.64
C TRP A 25 2.18 13.70 -3.27
N LEU A 26 2.11 12.69 -2.41
CA LEU A 26 1.59 12.82 -1.05
C LEU A 26 2.41 13.85 -0.25
N VAL A 27 3.75 13.74 -0.28
CA VAL A 27 4.64 14.68 0.44
C VAL A 27 4.45 16.12 -0.06
N LEU A 28 4.37 16.31 -1.38
CA LEU A 28 4.12 17.62 -1.97
C LEU A 28 2.74 18.17 -1.61
N ALA A 29 1.70 17.32 -1.63
CA ALA A 29 0.34 17.72 -1.27
C ALA A 29 0.22 18.12 0.21
N VAL A 30 0.99 17.46 1.10
CA VAL A 30 1.08 17.82 2.53
C VAL A 30 1.74 19.19 2.67
N ASP A 31 2.89 19.40 2.03
CA ASP A 31 3.68 20.64 2.13
C ASP A 31 2.93 21.85 1.54
N GLN A 32 2.23 21.67 0.42
CA GLN A 32 1.47 22.73 -0.23
C GLN A 32 0.07 22.95 0.36
N GLY A 33 -0.35 22.14 1.33
CA GLY A 33 -1.68 22.24 1.94
C GLY A 33 -2.82 22.01 0.94
N TRP A 34 -2.61 21.15 -0.07
CA TRP A 34 -3.62 20.85 -1.10
C TRP A 34 -4.79 19.98 -0.63
N PHE A 35 -4.75 19.57 0.63
CA PHE A 35 -5.82 18.78 1.23
C PHE A 35 -7.01 19.64 1.65
N SER A 36 -8.14 18.98 1.84
CA SER A 36 -9.39 19.61 2.25
C SER A 36 -9.32 20.11 3.70
N ALA A 37 -10.44 20.61 4.23
CA ALA A 37 -10.52 21.19 5.57
C ALA A 37 -10.04 20.26 6.70
N ASP A 38 -9.98 18.95 6.46
CA ASP A 38 -9.42 17.94 7.36
C ASP A 38 -8.29 17.16 6.65
N PRO A 39 -7.07 17.71 6.62
CA PRO A 39 -5.94 17.11 5.89
C PRO A 39 -5.54 15.73 6.42
N ALA A 40 -5.83 15.47 7.71
CA ALA A 40 -5.55 14.19 8.34
C ALA A 40 -6.34 13.05 7.68
N LYS A 41 -7.65 13.22 7.54
CA LYS A 41 -8.52 12.21 6.91
C LYS A 41 -8.19 11.98 5.45
N ASP A 42 -7.85 13.02 4.70
CA ASP A 42 -7.52 12.88 3.28
C ASP A 42 -6.27 12.02 3.07
N ILE A 43 -5.23 12.24 3.88
CA ILE A 43 -3.99 11.45 3.86
C ILE A 43 -4.28 9.98 4.20
N GLN A 44 -5.08 9.73 5.23
CA GLN A 44 -5.46 8.37 5.63
C GLN A 44 -6.28 7.66 4.55
N HIS A 45 -7.28 8.33 3.98
CA HIS A 45 -8.08 7.76 2.89
C HIS A 45 -7.24 7.50 1.64
N PHE A 46 -6.26 8.35 1.34
CA PHE A 46 -5.35 8.13 0.22
C PHE A 46 -4.44 6.92 0.45
N THR A 47 -3.72 6.89 1.58
CA THR A 47 -2.81 5.80 1.95
C THR A 47 -3.53 4.46 2.08
N GLY A 48 -4.73 4.46 2.67
CA GLY A 48 -5.57 3.27 2.81
C GLY A 48 -6.06 2.73 1.46
N ARG A 49 -6.54 3.59 0.57
CA ARG A 49 -6.95 3.19 -0.79
C ARG A 49 -5.78 2.63 -1.60
N MET A 50 -4.57 3.19 -1.46
CA MET A 50 -3.39 2.64 -2.13
C MET A 50 -2.99 1.28 -1.60
N THR A 51 -3.01 1.10 -0.28
CA THR A 51 -2.77 -0.20 0.37
C THR A 51 -3.74 -1.26 -0.15
N LEU A 52 -5.04 -0.96 -0.19
CA LEU A 52 -6.06 -1.88 -0.72
C LEU A 52 -5.84 -2.22 -2.19
N LYS A 53 -5.51 -1.24 -3.03
CA LYS A 53 -5.21 -1.48 -4.46
C LYS A 53 -3.99 -2.39 -4.63
N LEU A 54 -2.93 -2.18 -3.85
CA LEU A 54 -1.72 -3.00 -3.90
C LEU A 54 -1.95 -4.40 -3.33
N LEU A 55 -2.76 -4.53 -2.30
CA LEU A 55 -3.18 -5.82 -1.74
C LEU A 55 -3.94 -6.64 -2.79
N LEU A 56 -4.97 -6.04 -3.41
CA LEU A 56 -5.74 -6.67 -4.48
C LEU A 56 -4.86 -7.04 -5.67
N ALA A 57 -3.94 -6.15 -6.07
CA ALA A 57 -2.97 -6.45 -7.12
C ALA A 57 -2.08 -7.65 -6.76
N THR A 58 -1.60 -7.73 -5.52
CA THR A 58 -0.78 -8.86 -5.01
C THR A 58 -1.55 -10.16 -5.08
N LEU A 59 -2.83 -10.14 -4.68
CA LEU A 59 -3.71 -11.30 -4.73
C LEU A 59 -4.01 -11.74 -6.16
N MET A 60 -4.20 -10.80 -7.09
CA MET A 60 -4.48 -11.08 -8.50
C MET A 60 -3.27 -11.61 -9.27
N ILE A 61 -2.02 -11.32 -8.86
CA ILE A 61 -0.82 -11.81 -9.57
C ILE A 61 -0.77 -13.35 -9.59
N ALA A 62 -1.19 -14.02 -8.53
CA ALA A 62 -1.18 -15.48 -8.45
C ALA A 62 -2.14 -16.17 -9.45
N PRO A 63 -3.44 -15.84 -9.52
CA PRO A 63 -4.35 -16.40 -10.52
C PRO A 63 -3.97 -15.95 -11.93
N LEU A 64 -3.52 -14.71 -12.12
CA LEU A 64 -3.11 -14.21 -13.44
C LEU A 64 -1.90 -14.98 -13.98
N ALA A 65 -0.90 -15.25 -13.15
CA ALA A 65 0.28 -16.04 -13.54
C ALA A 65 -0.07 -17.49 -13.89
N ARG A 66 -1.05 -18.08 -13.17
CA ARG A 66 -1.59 -19.41 -13.47
C ARG A 66 -2.34 -19.44 -14.80
N TYR A 67 -3.28 -18.51 -15.01
CA TYR A 67 -4.10 -18.46 -16.22
C TYR A 67 -3.26 -18.13 -17.46
N ALA A 68 -2.33 -17.17 -17.35
CA ALA A 68 -1.43 -16.77 -18.43
C ALA A 68 -0.30 -17.80 -18.69
N ARG A 69 -0.18 -18.87 -17.89
CA ARG A 69 0.93 -19.85 -17.91
C ARG A 69 2.32 -19.19 -17.91
N GLN A 70 2.46 -18.13 -17.13
CA GLN A 70 3.67 -17.30 -17.10
C GLN A 70 4.21 -17.21 -15.66
N PRO A 71 5.04 -18.19 -15.23
CA PRO A 71 5.56 -18.25 -13.87
C PRO A 71 6.47 -17.07 -13.52
N LEU A 72 6.98 -16.34 -14.53
CA LEU A 72 7.80 -15.17 -14.35
C LEU A 72 7.06 -14.01 -13.64
N LEU A 73 5.73 -13.89 -13.81
CA LEU A 73 4.89 -12.90 -13.11
C LEU A 73 4.88 -13.09 -11.59
N ILE A 74 5.05 -14.32 -11.11
CA ILE A 74 5.11 -14.62 -9.66
C ILE A 74 6.30 -13.89 -9.02
N ARG A 75 7.38 -13.63 -9.75
CA ARG A 75 8.53 -12.86 -9.23
C ARG A 75 8.18 -11.40 -8.91
N CYS A 76 7.13 -10.86 -9.52
CA CYS A 76 6.63 -9.51 -9.21
C CYS A 76 5.72 -9.50 -7.98
N ARG A 77 5.13 -10.64 -7.59
CA ARG A 77 4.22 -10.74 -6.42
C ARG A 77 4.89 -10.25 -5.14
N ARG A 78 6.13 -10.69 -4.89
CA ARG A 78 6.89 -10.30 -3.69
C ARG A 78 7.20 -8.81 -3.66
N LEU A 79 7.40 -8.19 -4.83
CA LEU A 79 7.67 -6.76 -4.93
C LEU A 79 6.41 -5.93 -4.63
N VAL A 80 5.26 -6.33 -5.18
CA VAL A 80 3.99 -5.64 -4.93
C VAL A 80 3.55 -5.82 -3.47
N GLY A 81 3.75 -6.99 -2.87
CA GLY A 81 3.51 -7.22 -1.44
C GLY A 81 4.38 -6.35 -0.53
N LEU A 82 5.67 -6.16 -0.87
CA LEU A 82 6.53 -5.24 -0.11
C LEU A 82 6.02 -3.79 -0.17
N TRP A 83 5.53 -3.35 -1.33
CA TRP A 83 4.91 -2.03 -1.46
C TRP A 83 3.55 -1.94 -0.75
N CYS A 84 2.73 -3.01 -0.76
CA CYS A 84 1.50 -3.12 0.06
C CYS A 84 1.84 -2.88 1.52
N PHE A 85 2.85 -3.58 2.03
CA PHE A 85 3.28 -3.47 3.41
C PHE A 85 3.82 -2.06 3.76
N ALA A 86 4.61 -1.46 2.87
CA ALA A 86 5.13 -0.11 3.07
C ALA A 86 4.00 0.93 3.13
N TRP A 87 3.04 0.89 2.19
CA TRP A 87 1.88 1.78 2.18
C TRP A 87 0.92 1.52 3.35
N GLY A 88 0.72 0.26 3.73
CA GLY A 88 -0.09 -0.12 4.89
C GLY A 88 0.53 0.35 6.21
N THR A 89 1.85 0.25 6.34
CA THR A 89 2.58 0.81 7.48
C THR A 89 2.46 2.33 7.53
N LEU A 90 2.60 3.01 6.38
CA LEU A 90 2.42 4.46 6.28
C LEU A 90 0.98 4.87 6.67
N HIS A 91 -0.02 4.10 6.23
CA HIS A 91 -1.42 4.30 6.62
C HIS A 91 -1.59 4.19 8.14
N LEU A 92 -1.06 3.12 8.76
CA LEU A 92 -1.08 2.94 10.22
C LEU A 92 -0.39 4.07 10.97
N ILE A 93 0.78 4.53 10.49
CA ILE A 93 1.49 5.66 11.08
C ILE A 93 0.66 6.93 10.96
N SER A 94 0.07 7.21 9.79
CA SER A 94 -0.78 8.39 9.58
C SER A 94 -2.03 8.36 10.46
N TYR A 95 -2.66 7.21 10.62
CA TYR A 95 -3.78 7.01 11.54
C TYR A 95 -3.36 7.27 12.99
N SER A 96 -2.24 6.67 13.40
CA SER A 96 -1.74 6.78 14.77
C SER A 96 -1.32 8.20 15.15
N THR A 97 -0.67 8.90 14.23
CA THR A 97 -0.12 10.24 14.47
C THR A 97 -1.16 11.34 14.33
N LEU A 98 -2.04 11.25 13.33
CA LEU A 98 -2.99 12.32 12.99
C LEU A 98 -4.34 12.18 13.70
N GLU A 99 -4.80 10.95 13.99
CA GLU A 99 -6.15 10.74 14.56
C GLU A 99 -6.13 10.53 16.08
N LEU A 100 -5.16 9.77 16.61
CA LEU A 100 -5.06 9.55 18.06
C LEU A 100 -4.19 10.57 18.80
N GLY A 101 -3.27 11.23 18.10
CA GLY A 101 -2.25 12.07 18.72
C GLY A 101 -1.24 11.26 19.55
N LEU A 102 0.01 11.72 19.58
CA LEU A 102 1.14 11.04 20.26
C LEU A 102 0.92 10.74 21.76
N SER A 103 -0.10 11.33 22.40
CA SER A 103 -0.42 11.17 23.82
C SER A 103 -1.28 9.94 24.16
N ASN A 104 -1.95 9.30 23.19
CA ASN A 104 -2.93 8.22 23.44
C ASN A 104 -2.59 6.88 22.77
N ILE A 105 -1.31 6.54 22.66
CA ILE A 105 -0.82 5.30 22.03
C ILE A 105 -1.37 4.02 22.71
N GLY A 106 -1.79 4.11 23.97
CA GLY A 106 -2.45 3.00 24.69
C GLY A 106 -3.88 2.67 24.20
N LEU A 107 -4.60 3.64 23.62
CA LEU A 107 -5.93 3.42 23.03
C LEU A 107 -5.84 2.83 21.61
N LEU A 108 -4.76 3.14 20.88
CA LEU A 108 -4.45 2.57 19.57
C LEU A 108 -4.44 1.04 19.60
N GLY A 109 -3.75 0.43 20.57
CA GLY A 109 -3.71 -1.02 20.71
C GLY A 109 -5.09 -1.64 20.95
N ARG A 110 -5.97 -0.93 21.68
CA ARG A 110 -7.32 -1.38 21.98
C ARG A 110 -8.23 -1.26 20.76
N GLU A 111 -8.17 -0.16 20.00
CA GLU A 111 -8.93 -0.01 18.76
C GLU A 111 -8.41 -0.94 17.66
N LEU A 112 -7.10 -1.17 17.55
CA LEU A 112 -6.51 -2.09 16.58
C LEU A 112 -7.00 -3.53 16.81
N VAL A 113 -7.16 -3.95 18.07
CA VAL A 113 -7.73 -5.26 18.44
C VAL A 113 -9.25 -5.28 18.27
N THR A 114 -9.94 -4.15 18.49
CA THR A 114 -11.41 -4.05 18.37
C THR A 114 -11.87 -3.92 16.92
N ARG A 115 -11.00 -3.47 16.00
CA ARG A 115 -11.29 -3.23 14.58
C ARG A 115 -10.61 -4.32 13.72
N PRO A 116 -11.25 -5.49 13.52
CA PRO A 116 -10.64 -6.66 12.87
C PRO A 116 -10.20 -6.42 11.41
N TYR A 117 -10.71 -5.39 10.76
CA TYR A 117 -10.31 -5.02 9.39
C TYR A 117 -8.86 -4.52 9.32
N LEU A 118 -8.31 -3.94 10.40
CA LEU A 118 -6.90 -3.53 10.48
C LEU A 118 -5.96 -4.72 10.66
N THR A 119 -6.32 -5.68 11.51
CA THR A 119 -5.51 -6.89 11.74
C THR A 119 -5.49 -7.80 10.52
N LEU A 120 -6.61 -7.91 9.80
CA LEU A 120 -6.66 -8.60 8.51
C LEU A 120 -5.70 -7.99 7.49
N GLY A 121 -5.59 -6.65 7.44
CA GLY A 121 -4.64 -5.96 6.58
C GLY A 121 -3.18 -6.31 6.91
N ILE A 122 -2.83 -6.32 8.20
CA ILE A 122 -1.48 -6.66 8.68
C ILE A 122 -1.13 -8.13 8.34
N ILE A 123 -2.08 -9.04 8.45
CA ILE A 123 -1.88 -10.48 8.16
C ILE A 123 -1.78 -10.74 6.64
N SER A 124 -2.30 -9.83 5.81
CA SER A 124 -2.48 -10.10 4.37
C SER A 124 -1.38 -9.57 3.43
N CYS A 125 -0.48 -8.65 3.83
CA CYS A 125 0.52 -8.02 2.92
C CYS A 125 1.86 -8.79 2.70
#